data_AF-A0A015JG00-F1
#
_entry.id   AF-A0A015JG00-F1
#
_cell.length_a   1.000
_cell.length_b   1.000
_cell.length_c   1.000
_cell.angle_alpha   90.00
_cell.angle_beta   90.00
_cell.angle_gamma   90.00
#
_symmetry.space_group_name_H-M   'P 1'
#
loop_
_entity.id
_entity.type
_entity.pdbx_description
1 polymer ?
#
loop_
_entity_poly.entity_id
_entity_poly.type
_entity_poly.pdbx_seq_one_letter_code
_entity_poly.pdbx_strand_id
1 'polypeptide(L)' 'MAPEVLRGYQYTKAADIYSFGIIMNESLSEEIPFNNIPHDYTLAVKYVKKGFRLKISEDIPAFLVDLIMKFWDAEAKK' A
#
# COMPACT_ATOMS: atom_id res chain seq x y z
N MET A 1 -1.77 5.87 1.30
CA MET A 1 -2.71 6.43 0.29
C MET A 1 -2.42 5.80 -1.06
N ALA A 2 -3.46 5.56 -1.87
CA ALA A 2 -3.31 4.90 -3.16
C ALA A 2 -2.52 5.75 -4.19
N PRO A 3 -1.74 5.14 -5.10
CA PRO A 3 -0.88 5.86 -6.03
C PRO A 3 -1.62 6.82 -6.96
N GLU A 4 -2.82 6.47 -7.39
CA GLU A 4 -3.68 7.29 -8.26
C GLU A 4 -4.12 8.58 -7.56
N VAL A 5 -4.45 8.49 -6.26
CA VAL A 5 -4.82 9.66 -5.45
C VAL A 5 -3.61 10.57 -5.24
N LEU A 6 -2.42 10.00 -4.98
CA LEU A 6 -1.17 10.75 -4.88
C LEU A 6 -0.76 11.45 -6.18
N ARG A 7 -1.18 10.91 -7.34
CA ARG A 7 -0.97 11.54 -8.65
C ARG A 7 -2.02 12.61 -8.99
N GLY A 8 -3.02 12.82 -8.13
CA GLY A 8 -4.13 13.73 -8.38
C GLY A 8 -5.17 13.20 -9.38
N TYR A 9 -5.19 11.88 -9.63
CA TYR A 9 -6.26 11.27 -10.42
C TYR A 9 -7.55 11.13 -9.58
N GLN A 10 -8.64 10.81 -10.27
CA GLN A 10 -9.94 10.65 -9.63
C GLN A 10 -9.91 9.51 -8.62
N TYR A 11 -10.49 9.77 -7.45
CA TYR A 11 -10.70 8.75 -6.44
C TYR A 11 -11.65 7.67 -6.96
N THR A 12 -11.29 6.41 -6.76
CA THR A 12 -12.13 5.26 -7.12
C THR A 12 -12.20 4.28 -5.97
N LYS A 13 -13.09 3.29 -6.04
CA LYS A 13 -13.15 2.18 -5.07
C LYS A 13 -11.83 1.39 -5.00
N ALA A 14 -11.00 1.42 -6.04
CA ALA A 14 -9.68 0.81 -6.00
C ALA A 14 -8.78 1.48 -4.94
N ALA A 15 -8.93 2.79 -4.71
CA ALA A 15 -8.18 3.50 -3.69
C ALA A 15 -8.53 3.07 -2.27
N ASP A 16 -9.80 2.76 -2.00
CA ASP A 16 -10.27 2.20 -0.73
C ASP A 16 -9.68 0.80 -0.51
N ILE A 17 -9.78 -0.08 -1.51
CA ILE A 17 -9.26 -1.45 -1.46
C ILE A 17 -7.74 -1.43 -1.21
N TYR A 18 -7.04 -0.56 -1.92
CA TYR A 18 -5.61 -0.36 -1.74
C TYR A 18 -5.26 0.05 -0.31
N SER A 19 -5.95 1.06 0.21
CA SER A 19 -5.73 1.58 1.56
C SER A 19 -6.07 0.53 2.62
N PHE A 20 -7.08 -0.30 2.38
CA PHE A 20 -7.41 -1.44 3.24
C PHE A 20 -6.27 -2.47 3.29
N GLY A 21 -5.60 -2.75 2.17
CA GLY A 21 -4.40 -3.60 2.16
C GLY A 21 -3.26 -3.05 3.03
N ILE A 22 -3.09 -1.72 3.07
CA ILE A 22 -2.09 -1.07 3.94
C ILE A 22 -2.45 -1.25 5.42
N ILE A 23 -3.72 -1.01 5.78
CA ILE A 23 -4.22 -1.18 7.15
C ILE A 23 -4.10 -2.65 7.59
N MET A 24 -4.45 -3.61 6.73
CA MET A 24 -4.27 -5.02 7.06
C MET A 24 -2.81 -5.37 7.33
N ASN A 25 -1.88 -4.86 6.51
CA ASN A 25 -0.46 -5.10 6.74
C ASN A 25 0.02 -4.50 8.07
N GLU A 26 -0.38 -3.27 8.40
CA GLU A 26 -0.08 -2.62 9.68
C GLU A 26 -0.64 -3.42 10.87
N SER A 27 -1.91 -3.82 10.81
CA SER A 27 -2.55 -4.61 11.87
C SER A 27 -1.92 -5.99 12.07
N LEU A 28 -1.44 -6.63 11.01
CA LEU A 28 -0.86 -7.98 11.08
C LEU A 28 0.63 -7.97 11.44
N SER A 29 1.37 -6.94 11.04
CA SER A 29 2.78 -6.80 11.38
C SER A 29 3.00 -6.12 12.74
N GLU A 30 1.99 -5.40 13.25
CA GLU A 30 2.11 -4.50 14.40
C GLU A 30 3.20 -3.42 14.21
N GLU A 31 3.62 -3.20 12.95
CA GLU A 31 4.64 -2.23 12.57
C GLU A 31 4.01 -1.07 11.81
N ILE A 32 4.46 0.15 12.15
CA ILE A 32 4.05 1.36 11.43
C ILE A 32 4.64 1.32 10.01
N PRO A 33 3.82 1.39 8.96
CA PRO A 33 4.28 1.50 7.59
C PRO A 33 5.27 2.66 7.42
N PHE A 34 6.46 2.38 6.87
CA PHE A 34 7.50 3.40 6.63
C PHE A 34 8.00 4.16 7.86
N ASN A 35 7.97 3.56 9.06
CA ASN A 35 8.41 4.20 10.30
C ASN A 35 9.81 4.88 10.21
N ASN A 36 10.70 4.32 9.38
CA ASN A 36 12.08 4.80 9.22
C ASN A 36 12.27 5.81 8.08
N ILE A 37 11.20 6.26 7.40
CA ILE A 37 11.29 7.16 6.25
C ILE A 37 10.49 8.44 6.54
N PRO A 38 11.07 9.62 6.29
CA PRO A 38 10.32 10.87 6.34
C PRO A 38 9.10 10.80 5.41
N HIS A 39 7.94 11.20 5.94
CA HIS A 39 6.67 11.20 5.22
C HIS A 39 6.55 12.44 4.32
N ASP A 40 7.49 12.58 3.39
CA ASP A 40 7.62 13.72 2.49
C ASP A 40 7.23 13.37 1.04
N TYR A 41 7.34 14.36 0.15
CA TYR A 41 7.14 14.17 -1.28
C TYR A 41 8.08 13.12 -1.89
N THR A 42 9.29 12.97 -1.36
CA THR A 42 10.27 11.98 -1.82
C THR A 42 9.75 10.57 -1.61
N LEU A 43 9.17 10.27 -0.44
CA LEU A 43 8.53 8.99 -0.16
C LEU A 43 7.35 8.74 -1.11
N ALA A 44 6.47 9.73 -1.30
CA ALA A 44 5.35 9.62 -2.23
C ALA A 44 5.81 9.32 -3.66
N VAL A 45 6.86 10.00 -4.16
CA VAL A 45 7.40 9.76 -5.49
C VAL A 45 8.04 8.39 -5.62
N LYS A 46 8.81 7.93 -4.63
CA LYS A 46 9.40 6.57 -4.62
C LYS A 46 8.31 5.51 -4.66
N TYR A 47 7.28 5.67 -3.86
CA TYR A 47 6.13 4.77 -3.78
C TYR A 47 5.37 4.68 -5.10
N VAL A 48 5.10 5.85 -5.71
CA VAL A 48 4.32 5.99 -6.94
C VAL A 48 5.11 5.57 -8.20
N LYS A 49 6.43 5.80 -8.27
CA LYS A 49 7.24 5.53 -9.48
C LYS A 49 7.94 4.17 -9.49
N LYS A 50 8.30 3.62 -8.32
CA LYS A 50 9.14 2.40 -8.26
C LYS A 50 8.40 1.14 -7.83
N GLY A 51 7.07 1.21 -7.65
CA GLY A 51 6.30 0.06 -7.13
C GLY A 51 6.80 -0.38 -5.76
N PHE A 52 7.34 0.54 -4.96
CA PHE A 52 7.90 0.25 -3.65
C PHE A 52 6.78 -0.26 -2.74
N ARG A 53 6.74 -1.57 -2.47
CA ARG A 53 5.73 -2.21 -1.61
C ARG A 53 6.26 -2.25 -0.17
N LEU A 54 5.32 -2.26 0.78
CA LEU A 54 5.67 -2.48 2.18
C LEU A 54 6.25 -3.88 2.36
N LYS A 55 7.17 -4.01 3.30
CA LYS A 55 7.65 -5.33 3.73
C LYS A 55 6.51 -5.98 4.51
N ILE A 56 6.14 -7.18 4.10
CA ILE A 56 5.18 -8.03 4.82
C ILE A 56 6.02 -8.90 5.76
N SER A 57 5.62 -9.02 7.03
CA SER A 57 6.32 -9.90 7.99
C SER A 57 6.24 -11.36 7.54
N GLU A 58 7.30 -12.12 7.78
CA GLU A 58 7.36 -13.56 7.51
C GLU A 58 6.46 -14.37 8.46
N ASP A 59 6.04 -13.76 9.57
CA ASP A 59 5.14 -14.37 10.55
C ASP A 59 3.68 -14.41 10.08
N ILE A 60 3.35 -13.68 9.01
CA ILE A 60 1.99 -13.61 8.47
C ILE A 60 1.73 -14.86 7.60
N PRO A 61 0.63 -15.61 7.84
CA PRO A 61 0.25 -16.75 7.01
C PRO A 61 0.21 -16.41 5.52
N ALA A 62 0.79 -17.27 4.68
CA ALA A 62 0.95 -17.02 3.24
C ALA A 62 -0.36 -16.62 2.52
N PHE A 63 -1.51 -17.18 2.92
CA PHE A 63 -2.79 -16.83 2.30
C PHE A 63 -3.22 -15.37 2.55
N LEU A 64 -2.83 -14.79 3.70
CA LEU A 64 -3.07 -13.38 4.00
C LEU A 64 -2.10 -12.50 3.22
N VAL A 65 -0.84 -12.93 3.08
CA VAL A 65 0.16 -12.25 2.24
C VAL A 65 -0.38 -12.12 0.81
N ASP A 66 -0.87 -13.22 0.22
CA ASP A 66 -1.46 -13.22 -1.12
C ASP A 66 -2.68 -12.30 -1.23
N LEU A 67 -3.51 -12.24 -0.19
CA LEU A 67 -4.69 -11.37 -0.16
C LEU A 67 -4.30 -9.89 -0.11
N ILE A 68 -3.32 -9.53 0.72
CA ILE A 68 -2.79 -8.16 0.83
C ILE A 68 -2.17 -7.73 -0.50
N MET A 69 -1.38 -8.60 -1.13
CA MET A 69 -0.78 -8.33 -2.44
C MET A 69 -1.85 -8.06 -3.51
N LYS A 70 -2.93 -8.85 -3.53
CA LYS A 70 -4.07 -8.62 -4.44
C LYS A 70 -4.75 -7.27 -4.20
N PHE A 71 -4.86 -6.82 -2.95
CA PHE A 71 -5.42 -5.49 -2.66
C PHE A 71 -4.50 -4.35 -3.10
N TRP A 72 -3.17 -4.53 -3.03
CA TRP A 72 -2.21 -3.53 -3.53
C TRP A 72 -2.10 -3.48 -5.05
N ASP A 73 -2.41 -4.57 -5.73
CA ASP A 73 -2.49 -4.62 -7.19
C ASP A 73 -3.90 -4.33 -7.71
N ALA A 74 -4.80 -3.82 -6.86
CA ALA A 74 -6.08 -3.29 -7.30
C ALA A 74 -5.84 -2.13 -8.29
N GLU A 75 -5.88 -2.44 -9.58
CA GLU A 75 -5.78 -1.42 -10.62
C GLU A 75 -7.02 -0.52 -10.54
N ALA A 76 -6.77 0.77 -10.37
CA ALA A 76 -7.76 1.79 -10.69
C ALA A 76 -8.02 1.69 -12.20
N LYS A 77 -9.06 0.94 -12.59
CA LYS A 77 -9.58 0.98 -13.96
C LYS A 77 -9.91 2.44 -14.28
N LYS A 78 -9.19 2.99 -15.26
CA LYS A 78 -9.40 4.33 -15.80
C LYS A 78 -10.83 4.52 -16.29
#